data_AF-A0A3A8QWC6-F1
#
_entry.id   AF-A0A3A8QWC6-F1
#
_cell.length_a   1.000
_cell.length_b   1.000
_cell.length_c   1.000
_cell.angle_alpha   90.00
_cell.angle_beta   90.00
_cell.angle_gamma   90.00
#
_symmetry.space_group_name_H-M   'P 1'
#
loop_
_entity.id
_entity.type
_entity.pdbx_description
1 polymer ?
#
loop_
_entity_poly.entity_id
_entity_poly.type
_entity_poly.pdbx_seq_one_letter_code
_entity_poly.pdbx_strand_id
1 'polypeptide(L)'
;MIRQFVFAALSGLCLTACGGAMDEQAELSAQKAAVLSSTDPLVGKWCHATWPGCFTINTSGSAFMSNNGDGCWLEGDEVFSGLAPGSTPGTYTGTRIHRGRGVCASPPPYPLPTSTTITMTGSNSFSEVSGSFTASWVRSP
;
A
#
# COMPACT_ATOMS: atom_id res chain seq x y z
N MET A 1 50.35 -42.33 46.32
CA MET A 1 50.01 -41.61 47.57
C MET A 1 49.64 -40.18 47.19
N ILE A 2 48.48 -39.70 47.68
CA ILE A 2 48.09 -38.28 47.83
C ILE A 2 47.76 -37.55 46.51
N ARG A 3 46.63 -36.86 46.30
CA ARG A 3 45.39 -36.61 47.04
C ARG A 3 44.37 -36.05 46.03
N GLN A 4 43.10 -36.32 46.30
CA GLN A 4 41.92 -35.70 45.69
C GLN A 4 41.92 -34.18 45.91
N PHE A 5 41.43 -33.42 44.93
CA PHE A 5 40.57 -32.26 45.16
C PHE A 5 39.51 -32.18 44.05
N VAL A 6 38.26 -32.35 44.48
CA VAL A 6 37.03 -32.09 43.73
C VAL A 6 36.59 -30.67 44.07
N PHE A 7 36.24 -29.85 43.08
CA PHE A 7 35.24 -28.76 43.12
C PHE A 7 35.02 -28.34 41.65
N ALA A 8 33.99 -28.85 40.95
CA ALA A 8 32.60 -28.39 40.95
C ALA A 8 32.44 -26.91 40.53
N ALA A 9 32.15 -26.69 39.25
CA ALA A 9 31.29 -25.60 38.80
C ALA A 9 30.64 -25.99 37.45
N LEU A 10 29.40 -26.48 37.54
CA LEU A 10 28.39 -26.34 36.50
C LEU A 10 28.34 -24.87 36.06
N SER A 11 28.21 -24.62 34.76
CA SER A 11 27.11 -23.83 34.18
C SER A 11 27.37 -23.49 32.72
N GLY A 12 26.34 -23.68 31.89
CA GLY A 12 26.13 -22.83 30.72
C GLY A 12 26.40 -23.47 29.36
N LEU A 13 25.53 -24.39 28.93
CA LEU A 13 25.11 -24.39 27.53
C LEU A 13 24.43 -23.04 27.24
N CYS A 14 24.90 -22.32 26.22
CA CYS A 14 24.02 -21.73 25.21
C CYS A 14 24.87 -21.25 24.03
N LEU A 15 24.77 -22.01 22.94
CA LEU A 15 25.13 -21.57 21.60
C LEU A 15 24.22 -20.38 21.25
N THR A 16 24.73 -19.15 21.28
CA THR A 16 24.07 -18.02 20.62
C THR A 16 24.70 -17.83 19.25
N ALA A 17 24.34 -18.72 18.34
CA ALA A 17 24.30 -18.47 16.91
C ALA A 17 22.88 -18.01 16.56
N CYS A 18 22.66 -16.70 16.40
CA CYS A 18 21.56 -16.11 15.63
C CYS A 18 21.62 -14.57 15.74
N GLY A 19 22.34 -13.93 14.83
CA GLY A 19 22.37 -12.47 14.67
C GLY A 19 22.03 -12.03 13.24
N GLY A 20 21.26 -12.81 12.49
CA GLY A 20 21.07 -12.58 11.05
C GLY A 20 19.70 -12.96 10.51
N ALA A 21 18.64 -12.86 11.30
CA ALA A 21 17.29 -13.26 10.87
C ALA A 21 16.18 -12.24 11.20
N MET A 22 16.52 -11.00 11.55
CA MET A 22 15.52 -9.97 11.85
C MET A 22 15.57 -8.72 10.94
N ASP A 23 16.67 -8.48 10.22
CA ASP A 23 16.73 -7.38 9.24
C ASP A 23 16.27 -7.77 7.84
N GLU A 24 16.46 -9.03 7.43
CA GLU A 24 16.07 -9.49 6.10
C GLU A 24 14.55 -9.51 5.90
N GLN A 25 13.76 -9.88 6.93
CA GLN A 25 12.30 -9.79 6.84
C GLN A 25 11.77 -8.35 6.89
N ALA A 26 12.46 -7.41 7.54
CA ALA A 26 12.01 -6.02 7.60
C ALA A 26 12.29 -5.28 6.28
N GLU A 27 13.45 -5.52 5.65
CA GLU A 27 13.73 -5.07 4.29
C GLU A 27 12.87 -5.78 3.25
N LEU A 28 12.57 -7.07 3.42
CA LEU A 28 11.68 -7.80 2.50
C LEU A 28 10.21 -7.39 2.67
N SER A 29 9.77 -7.01 3.87
CA SER A 29 8.44 -6.39 4.09
C SER A 29 8.36 -4.95 3.59
N ALA A 30 9.49 -4.22 3.55
CA ALA A 30 9.58 -2.91 2.89
C ALA A 30 9.68 -3.02 1.36
N GLN A 31 10.28 -4.11 0.83
CA GLN A 31 10.32 -4.46 -0.59
C GLN A 31 9.03 -5.12 -1.10
N LYS A 32 8.18 -5.61 -0.19
CA LYS A 32 6.84 -6.15 -0.46
C LYS A 32 5.73 -5.09 -0.32
N ALA A 33 6.07 -3.81 -0.37
CA ALA A 33 5.23 -2.86 -1.07
C ALA A 33 5.57 -3.02 -2.55
N ALA A 34 4.70 -3.67 -3.33
CA ALA A 34 4.98 -3.83 -4.75
C ALA A 34 5.14 -2.44 -5.38
N VAL A 35 6.35 -2.15 -5.84
CA VAL A 35 6.68 -0.87 -6.45
C VAL A 35 6.26 -0.94 -7.91
N LEU A 36 5.29 -0.14 -8.31
CA LEU A 36 4.99 0.09 -9.72
C LEU A 36 6.22 0.68 -10.40
N SER A 37 6.61 0.18 -11.57
CA SER A 37 7.74 0.76 -12.29
C SER A 37 7.36 2.14 -12.84
N SER A 38 8.36 2.97 -13.17
CA SER A 38 8.12 4.26 -13.87
C SER A 38 7.50 4.10 -15.26
N THR A 39 7.55 2.88 -15.82
CA THR A 39 6.96 2.53 -17.11
C THR A 39 5.59 1.88 -16.97
N ASP A 40 5.09 1.70 -15.74
CA ASP A 40 3.81 1.06 -15.49
C ASP A 40 2.67 1.94 -16.05
N PRO A 41 1.75 1.38 -16.85
CA PRO A 41 0.69 2.17 -17.46
C PRO A 41 -0.27 2.78 -16.44
N LEU A 42 -0.35 2.27 -15.20
CA LEU A 42 -1.17 2.83 -14.14
C LEU A 42 -0.54 4.08 -13.51
N VAL A 43 0.78 4.28 -13.61
CA VAL A 43 1.44 5.46 -13.06
C VAL A 43 1.03 6.72 -13.85
N GLY A 44 0.80 7.82 -13.12
CA GLY A 44 0.42 9.11 -13.67
C GLY A 44 -0.90 9.65 -13.11
N LYS A 45 -1.40 10.70 -13.76
CA LYS A 45 -2.58 11.45 -13.31
C LYS A 45 -3.88 10.87 -13.91
N TRP A 46 -4.84 10.63 -13.03
CA TRP A 46 -6.15 10.06 -13.35
C TRP A 46 -7.25 10.92 -12.77
N CYS A 47 -8.29 11.13 -13.56
CA CYS A 47 -9.47 11.88 -13.17
C CYS A 47 -10.71 10.98 -13.24
N HIS A 48 -11.64 11.20 -12.32
CA HIS A 48 -12.89 10.47 -12.34
C HIS A 48 -13.69 10.83 -13.59
N ALA A 49 -14.34 9.85 -14.23
CA ALA A 49 -15.02 10.06 -15.50
C ALA A 49 -16.19 11.05 -15.42
N THR A 50 -16.84 11.14 -14.25
CA THR A 50 -18.08 11.93 -14.06
C THR A 50 -18.06 12.88 -12.87
N TRP A 51 -17.02 12.85 -12.04
CA TRP A 51 -16.95 13.63 -10.80
C TRP A 51 -15.70 14.51 -10.84
N PRO A 52 -15.75 15.77 -10.37
CA PRO A 52 -14.57 16.59 -10.17
C PRO A 52 -13.64 15.93 -9.14
N GLY A 53 -12.62 15.21 -9.59
CA GLY A 53 -11.66 14.58 -8.70
C GLY A 53 -10.56 13.91 -9.51
N CYS A 54 -9.33 14.33 -9.28
CA CYS A 54 -8.16 13.75 -9.92
C CYS A 54 -7.10 13.42 -8.87
N PHE A 55 -6.41 12.30 -9.04
CA PHE A 55 -5.23 11.94 -8.24
C PHE A 55 -4.07 11.54 -9.16
N THR A 56 -2.87 11.52 -8.59
CA THR A 56 -1.67 11.01 -9.24
C THR A 56 -1.24 9.72 -8.55
N ILE A 57 -1.15 8.63 -9.31
CA ILE A 57 -0.53 7.37 -8.88
C ILE A 57 0.97 7.47 -9.11
N ASN A 58 1.74 7.26 -8.06
CA ASN A 58 3.20 7.28 -8.08
C ASN A 58 3.77 5.87 -8.26
N THR A 59 5.08 5.79 -8.56
CA THR A 59 5.81 4.52 -8.67
C THR A 59 5.81 3.70 -7.38
N SER A 60 5.61 4.34 -6.22
CA SER A 60 5.47 3.62 -4.95
C SER A 60 4.14 2.87 -4.79
N GLY A 61 3.21 2.97 -5.76
CA GLY A 61 1.86 2.42 -5.65
C GLY A 61 0.92 3.23 -4.74
N SER A 62 1.36 4.40 -4.25
CA SER A 62 0.47 5.36 -3.57
C SER A 62 -0.15 6.33 -4.56
N ALA A 63 -1.38 6.74 -4.28
CA ALA A 63 -2.08 7.74 -5.07
C ALA A 63 -2.54 8.90 -4.21
N PHE A 64 -2.30 10.13 -4.67
CA PHE A 64 -2.65 11.33 -3.92
C PHE A 64 -3.50 12.27 -4.76
N MET A 65 -4.52 12.84 -4.13
CA MET A 65 -5.37 13.84 -4.74
C MET A 65 -4.53 15.00 -5.28
N SER A 66 -4.79 15.36 -6.53
CA SER A 66 -4.14 16.46 -7.26
C SER A 66 -5.05 17.68 -7.38
N ASN A 67 -6.30 17.57 -6.94
CA ASN A 67 -7.25 18.66 -6.79
C ASN A 67 -8.19 18.37 -5.61
N ASN A 68 -8.94 19.37 -5.16
CA ASN A 68 -9.83 19.28 -4.00
C ASN A 68 -11.15 18.49 -4.23
N GLY A 69 -11.22 17.62 -5.24
CA GLY A 69 -12.32 16.66 -5.37
C GLY A 69 -13.76 17.23 -5.25
N ASP A 70 -14.60 16.53 -4.47
CA ASP A 70 -15.96 16.87 -3.99
C ASP A 70 -15.95 17.68 -2.69
N GLY A 71 -14.79 18.16 -2.23
CA GLY A 71 -14.67 18.82 -0.93
C GLY A 71 -14.58 17.86 0.28
N CYS A 72 -14.83 16.56 0.11
CA CYS A 72 -14.44 15.56 1.11
C CYS A 72 -12.94 15.22 1.00
N TRP A 73 -12.38 15.39 -0.20
CA TRP A 73 -10.99 15.18 -0.54
C TRP A 73 -10.26 16.51 -0.72
N LEU A 74 -9.15 16.71 -0.02
CA LEU A 74 -8.26 17.85 -0.25
C LEU A 74 -7.07 17.42 -1.10
N GLU A 75 -6.46 18.38 -1.79
CA GLU A 75 -5.19 18.17 -2.48
C GLU A 75 -4.14 17.61 -1.51
N GLY A 76 -3.45 16.55 -1.93
CA GLY A 76 -2.47 15.82 -1.12
C GLY A 76 -3.06 14.73 -0.21
N ASP A 77 -4.38 14.53 -0.18
CA ASP A 77 -4.95 13.38 0.53
C ASP A 77 -4.69 12.07 -0.21
N GLU A 78 -4.41 11.00 0.54
CA GLU A 78 -4.10 9.67 -0.01
C GLU A 78 -5.39 8.93 -0.40
N VAL A 79 -5.50 8.55 -1.67
CA VAL A 79 -6.64 7.81 -2.24
C VAL A 79 -6.38 6.30 -2.24
N PHE A 80 -5.16 5.92 -2.62
CA PHE A 80 -4.72 4.53 -2.67
C PHE A 80 -3.38 4.37 -1.96
N SER A 81 -3.21 3.23 -1.30
CA SER A 81 -1.95 2.81 -0.73
C SER A 81 -1.60 1.38 -1.14
N GLY A 82 -0.32 1.15 -1.43
CA GLY A 82 0.23 -0.18 -1.72
C GLY A 82 -0.32 -0.83 -2.99
N LEU A 83 -0.62 -0.05 -4.04
CA LEU A 83 -1.01 -0.63 -5.34
C LEU A 83 0.13 -1.46 -5.92
N ALA A 84 -0.21 -2.71 -6.23
CA ALA A 84 0.68 -3.73 -6.74
C ALA A 84 0.14 -4.32 -8.04
N PRO A 85 0.98 -4.74 -9.01
CA PRO A 85 0.53 -5.58 -10.10
C PRO A 85 -0.11 -6.87 -9.57
N GLY A 86 -1.30 -7.20 -10.06
CA GLY A 86 -2.01 -8.42 -9.74
C GLY A 86 -1.48 -9.63 -10.52
N SER A 87 -2.14 -10.78 -10.36
CA SER A 87 -1.80 -12.02 -11.08
C SER A 87 -2.12 -11.95 -12.58
N THR A 88 -2.99 -11.03 -12.98
CA THR A 88 -3.44 -10.87 -14.37
C THR A 88 -2.91 -9.56 -14.94
N PRO A 89 -2.36 -9.54 -16.17
CA PRO A 89 -1.92 -8.30 -16.80
C PRO A 89 -3.01 -7.22 -16.82
N GLY A 90 -2.66 -5.99 -16.45
CA GLY A 90 -3.61 -4.87 -16.38
C GLY A 90 -4.51 -4.89 -15.15
N THR A 91 -4.31 -5.81 -14.21
CA THR A 91 -4.97 -5.77 -12.89
C THR A 91 -3.99 -5.32 -11.82
N TYR A 92 -4.50 -4.57 -10.83
CA TYR A 92 -3.73 -4.09 -9.69
C TYR A 92 -4.54 -4.23 -8.42
N THR A 93 -3.88 -4.47 -7.31
CA THR A 93 -4.52 -4.62 -6.00
C THR A 93 -3.84 -3.73 -4.98
N GLY A 94 -4.62 -3.18 -4.06
CA GLY A 94 -4.09 -2.36 -2.97
C GLY A 94 -5.18 -2.04 -1.96
N THR A 95 -5.03 -0.92 -1.26
CA THR A 95 -6.05 -0.41 -0.33
C THR A 95 -6.60 0.90 -0.85
N ARG A 96 -7.93 1.03 -0.88
CA ARG A 96 -8.59 2.32 -1.10
C ARG A 96 -8.93 2.98 0.21
N ILE A 97 -8.57 4.25 0.31
CA ILE A 97 -9.05 5.16 1.33
C ILE A 97 -10.32 5.82 0.77
N HIS A 98 -11.45 5.71 1.48
CA HIS A 98 -12.74 6.20 0.97
C HIS A 98 -13.00 7.69 1.20
N ARG A 99 -12.14 8.38 1.97
CA ARG A 99 -12.28 9.80 2.28
C ARG A 99 -10.93 10.46 2.53
N GLY A 100 -10.87 11.75 2.20
CA GLY A 100 -9.76 12.61 2.56
C GLY A 100 -9.87 13.17 3.98
N ARG A 101 -8.99 14.10 4.32
CA ARG A 101 -8.97 14.86 5.59
C ARG A 101 -9.87 16.10 5.54
N GLY A 102 -10.66 16.27 4.46
CA GLY A 102 -11.51 17.43 4.23
C GLY A 102 -12.75 17.53 5.13
N VAL A 103 -13.75 18.28 4.68
CA VAL A 103 -14.92 18.69 5.49
C VAL A 103 -15.77 17.51 5.97
N CYS A 104 -15.69 16.37 5.29
CA CYS A 104 -16.47 15.17 5.58
C CYS A 104 -15.84 14.29 6.69
N ALA A 105 -14.92 14.81 7.49
CA ALA A 105 -14.14 14.03 8.45
C ALA A 105 -14.84 13.71 9.80
N SER A 106 -16.10 14.10 10.07
CA SER A 106 -16.73 13.80 11.39
C SER A 106 -18.27 13.93 11.48
N PRO A 107 -19.02 13.07 12.24
CA PRO A 107 -18.72 11.73 12.76
C PRO A 107 -19.54 10.58 12.08
N PRO A 108 -19.21 9.29 12.34
CA PRO A 108 -19.50 8.10 11.50
C PRO A 108 -20.96 7.56 11.53
N PRO A 109 -21.32 6.52 10.72
CA PRO A 109 -20.43 5.50 10.13
C PRO A 109 -20.00 5.79 8.67
N TYR A 110 -18.71 6.09 8.49
CA TYR A 110 -18.07 6.12 7.17
C TYR A 110 -17.36 4.79 6.88
N PRO A 111 -17.24 4.36 5.60
CA PRO A 111 -16.52 3.15 5.25
C PRO A 111 -15.06 3.21 5.72
N LEU A 112 -14.59 2.11 6.28
CA LEU A 112 -13.17 1.92 6.55
C LEU A 112 -12.40 1.79 5.23
N PRO A 113 -11.08 2.01 5.21
CA PRO A 113 -10.25 1.57 4.10
C PRO A 113 -10.51 0.10 3.76
N THR A 114 -10.63 -0.21 2.48
CA THR A 114 -10.91 -1.56 2.02
C THR A 114 -9.97 -1.98 0.91
N SER A 115 -9.78 -3.29 0.79
CA SER A 115 -9.10 -3.88 -0.35
C SER A 115 -9.74 -3.37 -1.64
N THR A 116 -8.92 -3.01 -2.60
CA THR A 116 -9.36 -2.53 -3.91
C THR A 116 -8.71 -3.33 -5.01
N THR A 117 -9.44 -3.50 -6.11
CA THR A 117 -8.94 -4.04 -7.37
C THR A 117 -9.16 -3.00 -8.45
N ILE A 118 -8.08 -2.64 -9.13
CA ILE A 118 -8.09 -1.81 -10.33
C ILE A 118 -7.92 -2.72 -11.54
N THR A 119 -8.69 -2.47 -12.59
CA THR A 119 -8.57 -3.17 -13.88
C THR A 119 -8.47 -2.15 -15.00
N MET A 120 -7.38 -2.17 -15.75
CA MET A 120 -7.22 -1.38 -16.96
C MET A 120 -8.31 -1.78 -17.97
N THR A 121 -9.11 -0.82 -18.40
CA THR A 121 -10.18 -1.01 -19.39
C THR A 121 -9.80 -0.49 -20.77
N GLY A 122 -8.67 0.21 -20.87
CA GLY A 122 -8.07 0.72 -22.09
C GLY A 122 -6.72 1.38 -21.79
N SER A 123 -6.05 1.93 -22.80
CA SER A 123 -4.72 2.56 -22.61
C SER A 123 -4.75 3.79 -21.68
N ASN A 124 -5.90 4.43 -21.57
CA ASN A 124 -6.12 5.65 -20.80
C ASN A 124 -7.38 5.56 -19.92
N SER A 125 -7.78 4.36 -19.53
CA SER A 125 -8.92 4.17 -18.64
C SER A 125 -8.77 2.93 -17.77
N PHE A 126 -9.29 2.99 -16.55
CA PHE A 126 -9.42 1.83 -15.68
C PHE A 126 -10.70 1.90 -14.85
N SER A 127 -11.18 0.73 -14.44
CA SER A 127 -12.23 0.58 -13.45
C SER A 127 -11.64 0.18 -12.10
N GLU A 128 -12.34 0.56 -11.05
CA GLU A 128 -11.96 0.32 -9.66
C GLU A 128 -13.13 -0.34 -8.95
N VAL A 129 -12.84 -1.36 -8.14
CA VAL A 129 -13.82 -2.05 -7.30
C VAL A 129 -13.26 -2.19 -5.88
N SER A 130 -13.95 -1.64 -4.90
CA SER A 130 -13.58 -1.74 -3.49
C SER A 130 -14.81 -1.96 -2.61
N GLY A 131 -15.07 -3.22 -2.25
CA GLY A 131 -16.33 -3.62 -1.62
C GLY A 131 -17.51 -3.37 -2.56
N SER A 132 -18.49 -2.59 -2.12
CA SER A 132 -19.64 -2.16 -2.95
C SER A 132 -19.37 -0.88 -3.75
N PHE A 133 -18.22 -0.24 -3.55
CA PHE A 133 -17.85 0.95 -4.30
C PHE A 133 -17.26 0.58 -5.66
N THR A 134 -17.70 1.27 -6.71
CA THR A 134 -17.14 1.14 -8.05
C THR A 134 -16.92 2.52 -8.65
N ALA A 135 -15.79 2.72 -9.32
CA ALA A 135 -15.46 3.97 -10.00
C ALA A 135 -14.79 3.72 -11.34
N SER A 136 -14.90 4.71 -12.22
CA SER A 136 -14.26 4.72 -13.53
C SER A 136 -13.35 5.93 -13.64
N TRP A 137 -12.11 5.68 -14.01
CA TRP A 137 -11.05 6.67 -14.08
C TRP A 137 -10.51 6.76 -15.50
N VAL A 138 -10.23 7.98 -15.94
CA VAL A 138 -9.64 8.29 -17.24
C VAL A 138 -8.37 9.08 -17.04
N ARG A 139 -7.39 8.89 -17.92
CA ARG A 139 -6.15 9.66 -17.85
C ARG A 139 -6.49 11.14 -18.04
N SER A 140 -5.90 12.00 -17.20
CA SER A 140 -6.00 13.44 -17.43
C SER A 140 -5.39 13.76 -18.79
N PRO A 141 -6.04 14.58 -19.64
CA PRO A 141 -5.35 15.22 -20.74
C PRO A 141 -4.19 16.09 -20.23
#